data_AF-A0A961T923-F1
#
_entry.id   AF-A0A961T923-F1
#
_cell.length_a   1.000
_cell.length_b   1.000
_cell.length_c   1.000
_cell.angle_alpha   90.00
_cell.angle_beta   90.00
_cell.angle_gamma   90.00
#
_symmetry.space_group_name_H-M   'P 1'
#
loop_
_entity.id
_entity.type
_entity.pdbx_description
1 polymer ?
#
loop_
_entity_poly.entity_id
_entity_poly.type
_entity_poly.pdbx_seq_one_letter_code
_entity_poly.pdbx_strand_id
1 'polypeptide(L)'
;MADRYRILEFWRIAAAVLVMIFHFLNYGPPSAVHATELLLNLLPLMDMFFMISGFLIMERYCDRLLVKKGSYGRFLLRRIARFYPLYFATLSVFVLLAVAVHFGAYQTSSPERYAFSALPANLLLIQGWGFTDVLTFNYVGWTLSAEWFCYLALPVIVIAYRFGGIAGLLLLIAATCLALETATAAGVMPFERWFLADTWGAFRAFADFAIGAAVAMAARRHGREIKSHLPAWLCFAASLIAMAW
;
A
#
# COMPACT_ATOMS: atom_id res chain seq x y z
N MET A 1 -20.61 -13.44 8.20
CA MET A 1 -19.45 -13.04 7.38
C MET A 1 -18.70 -11.85 7.97
N ALA A 2 -19.38 -10.79 8.46
CA ALA A 2 -18.73 -9.61 9.06
C ALA A 2 -17.80 -9.94 10.24
N ASP A 3 -18.15 -10.89 11.13
CA ASP A 3 -17.29 -11.23 12.26
C ASP A 3 -16.05 -12.07 11.91
N ARG A 4 -16.00 -12.73 10.74
CA ARG A 4 -14.93 -13.69 10.41
C ARG A 4 -13.57 -13.03 10.20
N TYR A 5 -13.55 -11.75 9.84
CA TYR A 5 -12.32 -11.05 9.45
C TYR A 5 -12.05 -9.76 10.27
N ARG A 6 -12.76 -9.54 11.37
CA ARG A 6 -12.55 -8.37 12.25
C ARG A 6 -11.11 -8.27 12.76
N ILE A 7 -10.47 -9.41 13.01
CA ILE A 7 -9.07 -9.46 13.42
C ILE A 7 -8.14 -8.86 12.36
N LEU A 8 -8.42 -9.07 11.07
CA LEU A 8 -7.63 -8.49 9.98
C LEU A 8 -7.82 -6.98 9.88
N GLU A 9 -9.02 -6.50 10.16
CA GLU A 9 -9.31 -5.06 10.22
C GLU A 9 -8.56 -4.40 11.40
N PHE A 10 -8.49 -5.06 12.55
CA PHE A 10 -7.68 -4.60 13.68
C PHE A 10 -6.20 -4.47 13.30
N TRP A 11 -5.61 -5.48 12.65
CA TRP A 11 -4.22 -5.44 12.21
C TRP A 11 -3.92 -4.29 11.24
N ARG A 12 -4.86 -3.96 10.35
CA ARG A 12 -4.72 -2.79 9.47
C ARG A 12 -4.72 -1.47 10.25
N ILE A 13 -5.60 -1.33 11.25
CA ILE A 13 -5.64 -0.14 12.09
C ILE A 13 -4.34 -0.02 12.91
N ALA A 14 -3.88 -1.13 13.48
CA ALA A 14 -2.61 -1.15 14.22
C ALA A 14 -1.42 -0.72 13.35
N ALA A 15 -1.33 -1.24 12.12
CA ALA A 15 -0.30 -0.83 11.15
C ALA A 15 -0.39 0.68 10.84
N ALA A 16 -1.58 1.20 10.57
CA ALA A 16 -1.78 2.62 10.28
C ALA A 16 -1.42 3.53 11.47
N VAL A 17 -1.75 3.13 12.70
CA VAL A 17 -1.41 3.87 13.92
C VAL A 17 0.10 3.87 14.16
N LEU A 18 0.77 2.73 13.96
CA LEU A 18 2.23 2.64 14.13
C LEU A 18 2.98 3.52 13.12
N VAL A 19 2.54 3.55 11.85
CA VAL A 19 3.08 4.44 10.83
C VAL A 19 2.84 5.91 11.19
N MET A 20 1.66 6.23 11.71
CA MET A 20 1.37 7.57 12.20
C MET A 20 2.33 7.97 13.32
N ILE A 21 2.52 7.12 14.33
CA ILE A 21 3.46 7.36 15.44
C ILE A 21 4.88 7.56 14.90
N PHE A 22 5.33 6.72 13.96
CA PHE A 22 6.63 6.88 13.32
C PHE A 22 6.81 8.27 12.71
N HIS A 23 5.83 8.77 11.95
CA HIS A 23 5.92 10.11 11.37
C HIS A 23 5.93 11.23 12.41
N PHE A 24 5.14 11.11 13.48
CA PHE A 24 5.19 12.09 14.58
C PHE A 24 6.54 12.12 15.29
N LEU A 25 7.15 10.95 15.52
CA LEU A 25 8.45 10.85 16.18
C LEU A 25 9.60 11.31 15.28
N ASN A 26 9.52 11.03 13.97
CA ASN A 26 10.53 11.46 13.00
C ASN A 26 10.61 12.99 12.86
N TYR A 27 9.53 13.71 13.13
CA TYR A 27 9.50 15.17 13.22
C TYR A 27 9.52 15.68 14.67
N GLY A 28 9.76 14.80 15.63
CA GLY A 28 9.83 15.08 17.06
C GLY A 28 11.22 15.55 17.52
N PRO A 29 11.41 15.72 18.85
CA PRO A 29 12.68 16.14 19.42
C PRO A 29 13.78 15.08 19.21
N PRO A 30 15.09 15.46 19.25
CA PRO A 30 16.21 14.53 19.06
C PRO A 30 16.24 13.33 20.01
N SER A 31 15.57 13.41 21.16
CA SER A 31 15.43 12.29 22.10
C SER A 31 14.57 11.14 21.55
N ALA A 32 13.80 11.35 20.47
CA ALA A 32 12.95 10.35 19.84
C ALA A 32 13.67 9.46 18.80
N VAL A 33 14.96 9.68 18.54
CA VAL A 33 15.72 8.97 17.48
C VAL A 33 15.68 7.46 17.69
N HIS A 34 15.94 6.96 18.91
CA HIS A 34 15.96 5.53 19.19
C HIS A 34 14.58 4.86 18.97
N ALA A 35 13.50 5.57 19.33
CA ALA A 35 12.14 5.09 19.07
C ALA A 35 11.81 5.08 17.56
N THR A 36 12.31 6.07 16.82
CA THR A 36 12.15 6.16 15.37
C THR A 36 12.87 5.02 14.65
N GLU A 37 14.10 4.69 15.07
CA GLU A 37 14.87 3.55 14.56
C GLU A 37 14.17 2.21 14.81
N LEU A 38 13.61 2.03 16.02
CA LEU A 38 12.84 0.83 16.34
C LEU A 38 11.61 0.68 15.42
N LEU A 39 10.91 1.78 15.14
CA LEU A 39 9.72 1.78 14.29
C LEU A 39 10.05 1.61 12.80
N LEU A 40 11.24 1.98 12.34
CA LEU A 40 11.69 1.69 10.97
C LEU A 40 11.74 0.18 10.69
N ASN A 41 12.09 -0.63 11.69
CA ASN A 41 12.05 -2.10 11.56
C ASN A 41 10.61 -2.63 11.35
N LEU A 42 9.60 -1.81 11.59
CA LEU A 42 8.19 -2.14 11.40
C LEU A 42 7.63 -1.69 10.05
N LEU A 43 8.46 -1.15 9.14
CA LEU A 43 8.08 -0.85 7.76
C LEU A 43 7.35 -2.02 7.04
N PRO A 44 7.69 -3.31 7.26
CA PRO A 44 6.95 -4.44 6.67
C PRO A 44 5.47 -4.53 7.07
N LEU A 45 5.02 -3.84 8.13
CA LEU A 45 3.61 -3.74 8.48
C LEU A 45 2.79 -3.02 7.39
N MET A 46 3.44 -2.16 6.60
CA MET A 46 2.81 -1.51 5.45
C MET A 46 2.50 -2.53 4.35
N ASP A 47 3.44 -3.42 4.05
CA ASP A 47 3.25 -4.48 3.06
C ASP A 47 2.13 -5.42 3.53
N MET A 48 2.10 -5.75 4.84
CA MET A 48 0.99 -6.49 5.45
C MET A 48 -0.36 -5.76 5.29
N PHE A 49 -0.42 -4.43 5.42
CA PHE A 49 -1.64 -3.66 5.18
C PHE A 49 -2.16 -3.85 3.75
N PHE A 50 -1.27 -3.83 2.74
CA PHE A 50 -1.65 -4.06 1.35
C PHE A 50 -2.06 -5.51 1.09
N MET A 51 -1.35 -6.49 1.65
CA MET A 51 -1.73 -7.91 1.59
C MET A 51 -3.13 -8.14 2.18
N ILE A 52 -3.43 -7.61 3.37
CA ILE A 52 -4.76 -7.74 3.98
C ILE A 52 -5.82 -7.05 3.11
N SER A 53 -5.51 -5.88 2.56
CA SER A 53 -6.44 -5.16 1.67
C SER A 53 -6.76 -5.96 0.41
N GLY A 54 -5.75 -6.58 -0.20
CA GLY A 54 -5.91 -7.49 -1.34
C GLY A 54 -6.74 -8.70 -1.01
N PHE A 55 -6.48 -9.31 0.16
CA PHE A 55 -7.25 -10.45 0.66
C PHE A 55 -8.75 -10.11 0.79
N LEU A 56 -9.08 -9.06 1.54
CA LEU A 56 -10.47 -8.67 1.82
C LEU A 56 -11.22 -8.24 0.56
N ILE A 57 -10.54 -7.57 -0.38
CA ILE A 57 -11.16 -7.11 -1.63
C ILE A 57 -11.38 -8.27 -2.57
N MET A 58 -10.41 -9.17 -2.73
CA MET A 58 -10.55 -10.34 -3.58
C MET A 58 -11.66 -11.26 -3.05
N GLU A 59 -11.69 -11.52 -1.73
CA GLU A 59 -12.73 -12.31 -1.07
C GLU A 59 -14.14 -11.75 -1.31
N ARG A 60 -14.31 -10.43 -1.37
CA ARG A 60 -15.63 -9.82 -1.53
C ARG A 60 -16.05 -9.63 -2.99
N TYR A 61 -15.11 -9.29 -3.87
CA TYR A 61 -15.41 -8.76 -5.19
C TYR A 61 -15.04 -9.67 -6.36
N CYS A 62 -14.21 -10.70 -6.18
CA CYS A 62 -13.73 -11.60 -7.25
C CYS A 62 -14.84 -12.03 -8.23
N ASP A 63 -15.97 -12.50 -7.69
CA ASP A 63 -17.03 -13.14 -8.49
C ASP A 63 -17.90 -12.13 -9.24
N ARG A 64 -17.89 -10.86 -8.83
CA ARG A 64 -18.83 -9.83 -9.32
C ARG A 64 -18.17 -8.71 -10.09
N LEU A 65 -16.89 -8.43 -9.83
CA LEU A 65 -16.20 -7.23 -10.30
C LEU A 65 -16.30 -7.03 -11.81
N LEU A 66 -16.01 -8.08 -12.59
CA LEU A 66 -15.97 -8.05 -14.05
C LEU A 66 -17.19 -8.72 -14.71
N VAL A 67 -17.99 -9.49 -13.96
CA VAL A 67 -19.18 -10.17 -14.49
C VAL A 67 -20.37 -9.23 -14.58
N LYS A 68 -20.58 -8.40 -13.55
CA LYS A 68 -21.75 -7.52 -13.48
C LYS A 68 -21.40 -6.15 -14.07
N LYS A 69 -22.09 -5.74 -15.12
CA LYS A 69 -21.91 -4.42 -15.76
C LYS A 69 -21.96 -3.29 -14.73
N GLY A 70 -20.96 -2.40 -14.79
CA GLY A 70 -20.80 -1.27 -13.86
C GLY A 70 -20.39 -1.63 -12.43
N SER A 71 -20.10 -2.90 -12.11
CA SER A 71 -19.69 -3.29 -10.75
C SER A 71 -18.34 -2.68 -10.37
N TYR A 72 -17.38 -2.68 -11.29
CA TYR A 72 -16.08 -2.05 -11.10
C TYR A 72 -16.18 -0.54 -10.86
N GLY A 73 -16.95 0.19 -11.69
CA GLY A 73 -17.17 1.63 -11.49
C GLY A 73 -17.83 1.94 -10.14
N ARG A 74 -18.86 1.19 -9.74
CA ARG A 74 -19.47 1.32 -8.40
C ARG A 74 -18.49 1.00 -7.28
N PHE A 75 -17.57 0.05 -7.48
CA PHE A 75 -16.52 -0.26 -6.52
C PHE A 75 -15.58 0.94 -6.35
N LEU A 76 -15.06 1.50 -7.44
CA LEU A 76 -14.17 2.68 -7.39
C LEU A 76 -14.86 3.88 -6.73
N LEU A 77 -16.09 4.19 -7.13
CA LEU A 77 -16.86 5.32 -6.57
C LEU A 77 -17.02 5.21 -5.05
N ARG A 78 -17.36 4.02 -4.54
CA ARG A 78 -17.50 3.80 -3.08
C ARG A 78 -16.18 3.97 -2.33
N ARG A 79 -15.05 3.66 -2.98
CA ARG A 79 -13.72 3.81 -2.38
C ARG A 79 -13.29 5.27 -2.35
N ILE A 80 -13.36 5.95 -3.50
CA ILE A 80 -13.07 7.39 -3.58
C ILE A 80 -13.96 8.18 -2.61
N ALA A 81 -15.27 7.93 -2.61
CA ALA A 81 -16.20 8.62 -1.70
C ALA A 81 -15.87 8.42 -0.21
N ARG A 82 -15.16 7.34 0.14
CA ARG A 82 -14.77 7.04 1.52
C ARG A 82 -13.53 7.81 1.95
N PHE A 83 -12.46 7.80 1.15
CA PHE A 83 -11.16 8.35 1.57
C PHE A 83 -10.90 9.77 1.06
N TYR A 84 -11.44 10.13 -0.12
CA TYR A 84 -11.08 11.36 -0.80
C TYR A 84 -11.55 12.63 -0.08
N PRO A 85 -12.73 12.68 0.58
CA PRO A 85 -13.12 13.87 1.35
C PRO A 85 -12.11 14.23 2.45
N LEU A 86 -11.65 13.24 3.20
CA LEU A 86 -10.65 13.43 4.25
C LEU A 86 -9.29 13.80 3.65
N TYR A 87 -8.87 13.10 2.58
CA TYR A 87 -7.63 13.42 1.89
C TYR A 87 -7.63 14.86 1.35
N PHE A 88 -8.71 15.29 0.70
CA PHE A 88 -8.84 16.65 0.19
C PHE A 88 -8.78 17.71 1.29
N ALA A 89 -9.43 17.47 2.43
CA ALA A 89 -9.35 18.36 3.59
C ALA A 89 -7.90 18.50 4.09
N THR A 90 -7.20 17.38 4.27
CA THR A 90 -5.79 17.41 4.70
C THR A 90 -4.86 18.03 3.66
N LEU A 91 -5.04 17.73 2.38
CA LEU A 91 -4.29 18.34 1.28
C LEU A 91 -4.48 19.87 1.26
N SER A 92 -5.70 20.34 1.49
CA SER A 92 -6.01 21.78 1.54
C SER A 92 -5.21 22.50 2.62
N VAL A 93 -5.00 21.89 3.79
CA VAL A 93 -4.14 22.44 4.85
C VAL A 93 -2.70 22.59 4.37
N PHE A 94 -2.15 21.57 3.70
CA PHE A 94 -0.79 21.63 3.15
C PHE A 94 -0.66 22.62 1.98
N VAL A 95 -1.72 22.82 1.20
CA VAL A 95 -1.76 23.86 0.15
C VAL A 95 -1.72 25.26 0.78
N LEU A 96 -2.46 25.49 1.86
CA LEU A 96 -2.38 26.76 2.60
C LEU A 96 -0.98 27.00 3.17
N LEU A 97 -0.32 25.94 3.66
CA LEU A 97 1.07 26.02 4.10
C LEU A 97 2.02 26.33 2.93
N ALA A 98 1.81 25.72 1.75
CA ALA A 98 2.58 26.03 0.55
C ALA A 98 2.43 27.48 0.11
N VAL A 99 1.21 28.05 0.22
CA VAL A 99 0.95 29.48 -0.01
C VAL A 99 1.73 30.33 0.99
N ALA A 100 1.70 29.99 2.28
CA ALA A 100 2.46 30.72 3.31
C ALA A 100 3.97 30.68 3.05
N VAL A 101 4.51 29.54 2.60
CA VAL A 101 5.92 29.41 2.17
C VAL A 101 6.21 30.31 0.96
N HIS A 102 5.36 30.27 -0.06
CA HIS A 102 5.57 31.04 -1.30
C HIS A 102 5.61 32.55 -1.07
N PHE A 103 4.78 33.07 -0.17
CA PHE A 103 4.76 34.48 0.21
C PHE A 103 5.75 34.85 1.33
N GLY A 104 6.59 33.90 1.77
CA GLY A 104 7.61 34.14 2.81
C GLY A 104 7.04 34.31 4.23
N ALA A 105 5.76 34.00 4.45
CA ALA A 105 5.13 34.01 5.78
C ALA A 105 5.57 32.82 6.66
N TYR A 106 6.15 31.78 6.06
CA TYR A 106 6.74 30.64 6.76
C TYR A 106 8.04 30.21 6.07
N GLN A 107 9.10 29.97 6.84
CA GLN A 107 10.37 29.46 6.32
C GLN A 107 10.45 27.95 6.53
N THR A 108 10.92 27.23 5.50
CA THR A 108 11.11 25.79 5.55
C THR A 108 12.47 25.42 4.98
N SER A 109 13.09 24.37 5.53
CA SER A 109 14.33 23.78 5.02
C SER A 109 14.11 22.88 3.79
N SER A 110 12.85 22.60 3.43
CA SER A 110 12.48 21.69 2.34
C SER A 110 11.39 22.29 1.43
N PRO A 111 11.69 23.39 0.71
CA PRO A 111 10.71 24.09 -0.14
C PRO A 111 10.17 23.20 -1.28
N GLU A 112 10.93 22.23 -1.75
CA GLU A 112 10.54 21.25 -2.77
C GLU A 112 9.28 20.44 -2.38
N ARG A 113 9.03 20.27 -1.08
CA ARG A 113 7.84 19.56 -0.57
C ARG A 113 6.55 20.34 -0.77
N TYR A 114 6.64 21.64 -1.04
CA TYR A 114 5.52 22.55 -1.23
C TYR A 114 5.43 23.07 -2.68
N ALA A 115 6.11 22.42 -3.61
CA ALA A 115 6.12 22.82 -5.01
C ALA A 115 4.71 22.68 -5.63
N PHE A 116 4.14 23.79 -6.10
CA PHE A 116 2.84 23.80 -6.78
C PHE A 116 2.81 22.94 -8.06
N SER A 117 3.98 22.70 -8.69
CA SER A 117 4.11 21.78 -9.83
C SER A 117 3.72 20.34 -9.49
N ALA A 118 3.82 19.91 -8.22
CA ALA A 118 3.42 18.59 -7.77
C ALA A 118 1.95 18.50 -7.31
N LEU A 119 1.23 19.63 -7.27
CA LEU A 119 -0.16 19.66 -6.83
C LEU A 119 -1.10 18.79 -7.70
N PRO A 120 -0.97 18.76 -9.06
CA PRO A 120 -1.78 17.87 -9.89
C PRO A 120 -1.60 16.39 -9.51
N ALA A 121 -0.36 15.96 -9.23
CA ALA A 121 -0.09 14.58 -8.84
C ALA A 121 -0.76 14.22 -7.51
N ASN A 122 -0.78 15.14 -6.55
CA ASN A 122 -1.47 14.95 -5.26
C ASN A 122 -2.99 14.94 -5.41
N LEU A 123 -3.56 15.88 -6.18
CA LEU A 123 -5.00 15.92 -6.43
C LEU A 123 -5.50 14.63 -7.10
N LEU A 124 -4.72 14.06 -8.02
CA LEU A 124 -5.06 12.80 -8.68
C LEU A 124 -4.69 11.55 -7.87
N LEU A 125 -4.05 11.70 -6.70
CA LEU A 125 -3.51 10.62 -5.88
C LEU A 125 -2.52 9.71 -6.65
N ILE A 126 -1.65 10.30 -7.47
CA ILE A 126 -0.64 9.58 -8.29
C ILE A 126 0.81 9.90 -7.88
N GLN A 127 1.02 10.64 -6.78
CA GLN A 127 2.34 11.00 -6.28
C GLN A 127 3.19 9.78 -5.80
N GLY A 128 2.56 8.64 -5.53
CA GLY A 128 3.26 7.38 -5.19
C GLY A 128 3.56 6.48 -6.40
N TRP A 129 3.35 6.96 -7.63
CA TRP A 129 3.45 6.17 -8.87
C TRP A 129 4.72 6.48 -9.68
N GLY A 130 5.64 7.28 -9.13
CA GLY A 130 6.89 7.69 -9.77
C GLY A 130 6.83 8.99 -10.55
N PHE A 131 5.72 9.75 -10.48
CA PHE A 131 5.58 11.05 -11.14
C PHE A 131 6.22 12.22 -10.38
N THR A 132 6.71 11.98 -9.16
CA THR A 132 7.33 12.99 -8.32
C THR A 132 8.60 12.42 -7.70
N ASP A 133 9.69 13.19 -7.71
CA ASP A 133 10.98 12.76 -7.14
C ASP A 133 10.96 12.72 -5.61
N VAL A 134 10.12 13.55 -5.00
CA VAL A 134 9.94 13.65 -3.55
C VAL A 134 8.46 13.59 -3.18
N LEU A 135 8.16 13.10 -1.99
CA LEU A 135 6.81 13.15 -1.43
C LEU A 135 6.48 14.58 -0.97
N THR A 136 5.44 15.14 -1.59
CA THR A 136 5.02 16.54 -1.46
C THR A 136 3.72 16.67 -0.67
N PHE A 137 3.46 17.86 -0.13
CA PHE A 137 2.28 18.21 0.66
C PHE A 137 2.03 17.20 1.80
N ASN A 138 1.06 16.31 1.63
CA ASN A 138 0.76 15.26 2.59
C ASN A 138 1.68 14.06 2.39
N TYR A 139 2.83 14.06 3.09
CA TYR A 139 3.86 13.01 2.99
C TYR A 139 3.28 11.60 3.10
N VAL A 140 2.45 11.33 4.11
CA VAL A 140 1.90 9.99 4.39
C VAL A 140 0.87 9.56 3.33
N GLY A 141 0.42 10.50 2.49
CA GLY A 141 -0.56 10.29 1.44
C GLY A 141 -0.12 9.31 0.34
N TRP A 142 1.18 8.97 0.25
CA TRP A 142 1.68 7.98 -0.72
C TRP A 142 1.03 6.60 -0.52
N THR A 143 0.73 6.22 0.72
CA THR A 143 0.05 4.94 1.03
C THR A 143 -1.35 4.88 0.42
N LEU A 144 -2.06 6.00 0.45
CA LEU A 144 -3.38 6.15 -0.17
C LEU A 144 -3.29 6.18 -1.70
N SER A 145 -2.24 6.82 -2.24
CA SER A 145 -1.93 6.79 -3.68
C SER A 145 -1.65 5.37 -4.18
N ALA A 146 -0.91 4.58 -3.41
CA ALA A 146 -0.64 3.18 -3.70
C ALA A 146 -1.91 2.31 -3.59
N GLU A 147 -2.74 2.52 -2.55
CA GLU A 147 -4.02 1.82 -2.44
C GLU A 147 -4.97 2.16 -3.62
N TRP A 148 -4.97 3.42 -4.05
CA TRP A 148 -5.70 3.87 -5.23
C TRP A 148 -5.22 3.18 -6.51
N PHE A 149 -3.90 3.05 -6.71
CA PHE A 149 -3.33 2.27 -7.81
C PHE A 149 -3.83 0.82 -7.79
N CYS A 150 -3.76 0.14 -6.64
CA CYS A 150 -4.23 -1.24 -6.50
C CYS A 150 -5.73 -1.39 -6.85
N TYR A 151 -6.55 -0.41 -6.50
CA TYR A 151 -7.97 -0.41 -6.86
C TYR A 151 -8.18 -0.26 -8.36
N LEU A 152 -7.40 0.60 -9.01
CA LEU A 152 -7.42 0.76 -10.45
C LEU A 152 -6.91 -0.49 -11.17
N ALA A 153 -5.84 -1.10 -10.68
CA ALA A 153 -5.22 -2.30 -11.24
C ALA A 153 -5.95 -3.61 -10.87
N LEU A 154 -6.96 -3.57 -9.98
CA LEU A 154 -7.72 -4.74 -9.53
C LEU A 154 -8.26 -5.63 -10.66
N PRO A 155 -8.74 -5.11 -11.81
CA PRO A 155 -9.15 -5.94 -12.94
C PRO A 155 -8.05 -6.89 -13.42
N VAL A 156 -6.78 -6.48 -13.41
CA VAL A 156 -5.63 -7.31 -13.80
C VAL A 156 -5.52 -8.54 -12.91
N ILE A 157 -5.64 -8.36 -11.60
CA ILE A 157 -5.62 -9.45 -10.61
C ILE A 157 -6.81 -10.40 -10.84
N VAL A 158 -8.01 -9.86 -11.05
CA VAL A 158 -9.20 -10.69 -11.29
C VAL A 158 -9.09 -11.47 -12.60
N ILE A 159 -8.57 -10.85 -13.66
CA ILE A 159 -8.31 -11.49 -14.96
C ILE A 159 -7.29 -12.63 -14.79
N ALA A 160 -6.15 -12.36 -14.14
CA ALA A 160 -5.12 -13.37 -13.89
C ALA A 160 -5.70 -14.59 -13.15
N TYR A 161 -6.53 -14.36 -12.13
CA TYR A 161 -7.22 -15.44 -11.44
C TYR A 161 -8.25 -16.18 -12.31
N ARG A 162 -9.03 -15.47 -13.12
CA ARG A 162 -10.06 -16.09 -13.96
C ARG A 162 -9.47 -17.03 -15.01
N PHE A 163 -8.36 -16.66 -15.61
CA PHE A 163 -7.73 -17.46 -16.67
C PHE A 163 -6.78 -18.53 -16.12
N GLY A 164 -5.99 -18.21 -15.08
CA GLY A 164 -4.96 -19.10 -14.55
C GLY A 164 -5.22 -19.66 -13.16
N GLY A 165 -6.34 -19.33 -12.52
CA GLY A 165 -6.59 -19.67 -11.12
C GLY A 165 -5.52 -19.10 -10.19
N ILE A 166 -5.13 -19.89 -9.18
CA ILE A 166 -4.04 -19.51 -8.26
C ILE A 166 -2.70 -19.40 -9.01
N ALA A 167 -2.43 -20.28 -9.98
CA ALA A 167 -1.20 -20.23 -10.77
C ALA A 167 -1.08 -18.92 -11.56
N GLY A 168 -2.19 -18.41 -12.10
CA GLY A 168 -2.22 -17.09 -12.76
C GLY A 168 -1.89 -15.93 -11.81
N LEU A 169 -2.35 -16.00 -10.55
CA LEU A 169 -1.97 -15.02 -9.52
C LEU A 169 -0.50 -15.13 -9.14
N LEU A 170 0.02 -16.34 -8.95
CA LEU A 170 1.44 -16.56 -8.65
C LEU A 170 2.34 -16.07 -9.78
N LEU A 171 1.95 -16.30 -11.03
CA LEU A 171 2.66 -15.78 -12.20
C LEU A 171 2.65 -14.25 -12.23
N LEU A 172 1.50 -13.61 -11.95
CA LEU A 172 1.39 -12.16 -11.87
C LEU A 172 2.30 -11.58 -10.78
N ILE A 173 2.33 -12.21 -9.60
CA ILE A 173 3.22 -11.81 -8.50
C ILE A 173 4.68 -11.93 -8.93
N ALA A 174 5.08 -13.09 -9.45
CA ALA A 174 6.45 -13.32 -9.92
C ALA A 174 6.88 -12.33 -11.02
N ALA A 175 6.00 -12.08 -11.99
CA ALA A 175 6.25 -11.12 -13.07
C ALA A 175 6.39 -9.68 -12.53
N THR A 176 5.56 -9.31 -11.55
CA THR A 176 5.65 -7.98 -10.92
C THR A 176 6.95 -7.83 -10.15
N CYS A 177 7.32 -8.80 -9.32
CA CYS A 177 8.59 -8.76 -8.59
C CYS A 177 9.79 -8.74 -9.54
N LEU A 178 9.78 -9.56 -10.60
CA LEU A 178 10.85 -9.54 -11.61
C LEU A 178 10.94 -8.18 -12.32
N ALA A 179 9.81 -7.57 -12.66
CA ALA A 179 9.79 -6.22 -13.25
C ALA A 179 10.37 -5.16 -12.29
N LEU A 180 10.07 -5.26 -10.99
CA LEU A 180 10.61 -4.36 -9.98
C LEU A 180 12.13 -4.52 -9.81
N GLU A 181 12.61 -5.76 -9.72
CA GLU A 181 14.04 -6.08 -9.63
C GLU A 181 14.79 -5.59 -10.86
N THR A 182 14.28 -5.87 -12.06
CA THR A 182 14.90 -5.44 -13.32
C THR A 182 14.90 -3.94 -13.49
N ALA A 183 13.82 -3.24 -13.14
CA ALA A 183 13.75 -1.78 -13.18
C ALA A 183 14.73 -1.12 -12.19
N THR A 184 14.92 -1.72 -11.02
CA THR A 184 15.90 -1.26 -10.02
C THR A 184 17.33 -1.49 -10.52
N ALA A 185 17.64 -2.71 -10.99
CA ALA A 185 18.96 -3.07 -11.50
C ALA A 185 19.35 -2.25 -12.75
N ALA A 186 18.38 -1.86 -13.58
CA ALA A 186 18.58 -1.01 -14.74
C ALA A 186 18.70 0.49 -14.40
N GLY A 187 18.53 0.89 -13.13
CA GLY A 187 18.59 2.28 -12.70
C GLY A 187 17.39 3.13 -13.12
N VAL A 188 16.28 2.49 -13.51
CA VAL A 188 15.02 3.20 -13.84
C VAL A 188 14.35 3.72 -12.58
N MET A 189 14.40 2.95 -11.49
CA MET A 189 13.95 3.41 -10.18
C MET A 189 15.07 4.14 -9.45
N PRO A 190 14.83 5.32 -8.86
CA PRO A 190 15.83 6.11 -8.15
C PRO A 190 16.09 5.57 -6.73
N PHE A 191 16.09 4.25 -6.54
CA PHE A 191 16.25 3.57 -5.26
C PHE A 191 17.23 2.41 -5.40
N GLU A 192 17.99 2.12 -4.34
CA GLU A 192 18.86 0.94 -4.31
C GLU A 192 18.06 -0.37 -4.36
N ARG A 193 16.87 -0.36 -3.75
CA ARG A 193 15.98 -1.51 -3.63
C ARG A 193 14.54 -1.05 -3.75
N TRP A 194 13.74 -1.73 -4.56
CA TRP A 194 12.34 -1.36 -4.81
C TRP A 194 11.45 -1.39 -3.55
N PHE A 195 11.82 -2.15 -2.51
CA PHE A 195 11.06 -2.19 -1.26
C PHE A 195 11.24 -0.94 -0.37
N LEU A 196 12.26 -0.12 -0.65
CA LEU A 196 12.45 1.20 0.01
C LEU A 196 11.74 2.34 -0.73
N ALA A 197 11.08 2.04 -1.85
CA ALA A 197 10.56 3.05 -2.74
C ALA A 197 9.22 3.61 -2.22
N ASP A 198 9.26 4.86 -1.74
CA ASP A 198 8.07 5.57 -1.27
C ASP A 198 7.36 6.31 -2.43
N THR A 199 8.12 7.02 -3.28
CA THR A 199 7.56 7.72 -4.46
C THR A 199 7.16 6.79 -5.60
N TRP A 200 7.67 5.55 -5.59
CA TRP A 200 7.27 4.46 -6.50
C TRP A 200 6.53 3.32 -5.77
N GLY A 201 6.06 3.59 -4.54
CA GLY A 201 5.50 2.59 -3.64
C GLY A 201 4.24 1.89 -4.16
N ALA A 202 3.54 2.46 -5.15
CA ALA A 202 2.37 1.85 -5.77
C ALA A 202 2.67 0.47 -6.38
N PHE A 203 3.86 0.28 -6.95
CA PHE A 203 4.20 -0.97 -7.65
C PHE A 203 4.52 -2.11 -6.68
N ARG A 204 5.22 -1.83 -5.56
CA ARG A 204 5.39 -2.82 -4.48
C ARG A 204 4.06 -3.18 -3.83
N ALA A 205 3.24 -2.17 -3.55
CA ALA A 205 1.91 -2.36 -2.97
C ALA A 205 1.02 -3.24 -3.86
N PHE A 206 1.17 -3.15 -5.18
CA PHE A 206 0.45 -4.01 -6.12
C PHE A 206 0.88 -5.49 -6.00
N ALA A 207 2.18 -5.77 -5.85
CA ALA A 207 2.66 -7.13 -5.60
C ALA A 207 2.08 -7.69 -4.28
N ASP A 208 2.14 -6.92 -3.19
CA ASP A 208 1.56 -7.28 -1.90
C ASP A 208 0.06 -7.53 -1.98
N PHE A 209 -0.65 -6.65 -2.67
CA PHE A 209 -2.09 -6.76 -2.88
C PHE A 209 -2.44 -8.03 -3.68
N ALA A 210 -1.64 -8.39 -4.69
CA ALA A 210 -1.79 -9.63 -5.44
C ALA A 210 -1.49 -10.88 -4.59
N ILE A 211 -0.48 -10.84 -3.71
CA ILE A 211 -0.22 -11.89 -2.71
C ILE A 211 -1.45 -12.09 -1.82
N GLY A 212 -1.99 -11.00 -1.29
CA GLY A 212 -3.24 -11.01 -0.52
C GLY A 212 -4.41 -11.67 -1.26
N ALA A 213 -4.57 -11.32 -2.54
CA ALA A 213 -5.59 -11.91 -3.39
C ALA A 213 -5.38 -13.42 -3.61
N ALA A 214 -4.14 -13.87 -3.80
CA ALA A 214 -3.80 -15.28 -3.91
C ALA A 214 -4.14 -16.06 -2.64
N VAL A 215 -3.80 -15.51 -1.47
CA VAL A 215 -4.15 -16.08 -0.17
C VAL A 215 -5.67 -16.18 0.01
N ALA A 216 -6.43 -15.15 -0.38
CA ALA A 216 -7.90 -15.20 -0.33
C ALA A 216 -8.49 -16.32 -1.19
N MET A 217 -7.97 -16.50 -2.41
CA MET A 217 -8.46 -17.54 -3.31
C MET A 217 -8.03 -18.94 -2.86
N ALA A 218 -6.84 -19.09 -2.27
CA ALA A 218 -6.41 -20.33 -1.64
C ALA A 218 -7.30 -20.68 -0.43
N ALA A 219 -7.58 -19.70 0.43
CA ALA A 219 -8.44 -19.86 1.60
C ALA A 219 -9.89 -20.23 1.20
N ARG A 220 -10.41 -19.68 0.09
CA ARG A 220 -11.73 -20.05 -0.47
C ARG A 220 -11.77 -21.50 -0.98
N ARG A 221 -10.68 -22.01 -1.56
CA ARG A 221 -10.59 -23.40 -2.06
C ARG A 221 -10.42 -24.41 -0.93
N HIS A 222 -9.76 -24.04 0.17
CA HIS A 222 -9.61 -24.91 1.33
C HIS A 222 -10.93 -25.02 2.11
N GLY A 223 -11.77 -25.99 1.71
CA GLY A 223 -12.97 -26.39 2.46
C GLY A 223 -12.68 -27.26 3.70
N ARG A 224 -11.41 -27.51 4.04
CA ARG A 224 -11.03 -28.28 5.23
C ARG A 224 -10.91 -27.34 6.43
N GLU A 225 -11.67 -27.63 7.49
CA GLU A 225 -11.43 -27.01 8.79
C GLU A 225 -10.00 -27.29 9.24
N ILE A 226 -9.21 -26.23 9.37
CA ILE A 226 -7.88 -26.32 9.97
C ILE A 226 -8.07 -26.60 11.45
N LYS A 227 -7.96 -27.87 11.85
CA LYS A 227 -8.12 -28.30 13.25
C LYS A 227 -6.90 -27.99 14.13
N SER A 228 -5.78 -27.58 13.53
CA SER A 228 -4.53 -27.33 14.24
C SER A 228 -3.75 -26.17 13.61
N HIS A 229 -3.21 -25.31 14.46
CA HIS A 229 -2.32 -24.21 14.07
C HIS A 229 -0.88 -24.67 13.79
N LEU A 230 -0.55 -25.94 14.05
CA LEU A 230 0.81 -26.46 13.92
C LEU A 230 1.43 -26.20 12.53
N PRO A 231 0.74 -26.42 11.38
CA PRO A 231 1.32 -26.13 10.08
C PRO A 231 1.67 -24.66 9.89
N ALA A 232 0.85 -23.74 10.42
CA ALA A 232 1.12 -22.31 10.37
C ALA A 232 2.37 -21.95 11.18
N TRP A 233 2.52 -22.53 12.38
CA TRP A 233 3.72 -22.34 13.20
C TRP A 233 4.97 -22.94 12.55
N LEU A 234 4.86 -24.09 11.88
CA LEU A 234 5.98 -24.68 11.15
C LEU A 234 6.41 -23.82 9.97
N CYS A 235 5.46 -23.30 9.18
CA CYS A 235 5.78 -22.35 8.10
C CYS A 235 6.42 -21.07 8.64
N PHE A 236 5.91 -20.53 9.75
CA PHE A 236 6.48 -19.36 10.40
C PHE A 236 7.91 -19.62 10.92
N ALA A 237 8.14 -20.75 11.57
CA ALA A 237 9.48 -21.14 12.00
C ALA A 237 10.44 -21.31 10.81
N ALA A 238 9.99 -21.95 9.74
CA ALA A 238 10.78 -22.11 8.51
C ALA A 238 11.14 -20.76 7.88
N SER A 239 10.22 -19.78 7.85
CA SER A 239 10.54 -18.44 7.37
C SER A 239 11.54 -17.71 8.25
N LEU A 240 11.43 -17.85 9.58
CA LEU A 240 12.41 -17.26 10.51
C LEU A 240 13.80 -17.87 10.31
N ILE A 241 13.88 -19.19 10.12
CA ILE A 241 15.15 -19.86 9.83
C ILE A 241 15.72 -19.34 8.52
N ALA A 242 14.92 -19.26 7.45
CA ALA A 242 15.37 -18.78 6.15
C ALA A 242 15.87 -17.32 6.18
N MET A 243 15.31 -16.48 7.06
CA MET A 243 15.73 -15.08 7.25
C MET A 243 16.97 -14.93 8.15
N ALA A 244 17.35 -15.97 8.88
CA ALA A 244 18.52 -15.96 9.78
C ALA A 244 19.84 -16.27 9.04
N TRP A 245 19.78 -16.57 7.74
CA TRP A 245 20.92 -16.84 6.85
C TRP A 245 21.06 -15.73 5.80
#